data_AF-A0A820R9D5-F1
#
_entry.id   AF-A0A820R9D5-F1
#
_cell.length_a   1.000
_cell.length_b   1.000
_cell.length_c   1.000
_cell.angle_alpha   90.00
_cell.angle_beta   90.00
_cell.angle_gamma   90.00
#
_symmetry.space_group_name_H-M   'P 1'
#
loop_
_entity.id
_entity.type
_entity.pdbx_description
1 polymer ?
#
loop_
_entity_poly.entity_id
_entity_poly.type
_entity_poly.pdbx_seq_one_letter_code
_entity_poly.pdbx_strand_id
1 'polypeptide(L)'
;DDAGYRKFTEEVYEHQYRLIAGAQWQPKAIGWTNLVGDKVLSKNERIEPPVGWIWEDEWTIDTNRAVDEEGFEYCVNQTLSSWCPVEKLFHLNRRRR
;
A
#
# COMPACT_ATOMS: atom_id res chain seq x y z
N ASP A 1 -4.24 -31.31 -12.45
CA ASP A 1 -5.02 -30.09 -12.15
C ASP A 1 -4.09 -28.90 -12.03
N ASP A 2 -3.74 -28.31 -13.17
CA ASP A 2 -3.09 -27.00 -13.23
C ASP A 2 -4.20 -25.97 -13.40
N ALA A 3 -4.53 -25.23 -12.34
CA ALA A 3 -5.72 -24.40 -12.26
C ALA A 3 -5.67 -23.13 -13.15
N GLY A 4 -4.88 -23.12 -14.22
CA GLY A 4 -4.93 -22.11 -15.28
C GLY A 4 -4.62 -20.67 -14.86
N TYR A 5 -4.12 -20.45 -13.65
CA TYR A 5 -3.77 -19.12 -13.15
C TYR A 5 -2.48 -18.64 -13.83
N ARG A 6 -2.64 -17.96 -14.98
CA ARG A 6 -1.54 -17.32 -15.73
C ARG A 6 -1.39 -15.84 -15.42
N LYS A 7 -2.16 -15.30 -14.47
CA LYS A 7 -2.15 -13.89 -14.08
C LYS A 7 -2.10 -13.76 -12.56
N PHE A 8 -1.23 -12.89 -12.09
CA PHE A 8 -1.07 -12.53 -10.69
C PHE A 8 -0.97 -11.01 -10.59
N THR A 9 -1.58 -10.44 -9.56
CA THR A 9 -1.49 -9.01 -9.26
C THR A 9 -0.56 -8.83 -8.08
N GLU A 10 0.55 -8.10 -8.29
CA GLU A 10 1.43 -7.72 -7.21
C GLU A 10 0.83 -6.54 -6.42
N GLU A 11 0.98 -6.55 -5.09
CA GLU A 11 0.43 -5.52 -4.21
C GLU A 11 1.54 -4.98 -3.30
N VAL A 12 1.77 -3.68 -3.38
CA VAL A 12 2.69 -2.96 -2.50
C VAL A 12 1.93 -1.83 -1.83
N TYR A 13 2.39 -1.39 -0.66
CA TYR A 13 1.76 -0.32 0.10
C TYR A 13 2.76 0.81 0.35
N GLU A 14 2.42 2.02 -0.08
CA GLU A 14 3.11 3.25 0.32
C GLU A 14 2.63 3.65 1.71
N HIS A 15 3.55 3.97 2.64
CA HIS A 15 3.19 4.38 4.00
C HIS A 15 3.54 5.84 4.28
N GLN A 16 2.61 6.54 4.93
CA GLN A 16 2.81 7.88 5.43
C GLN A 16 2.39 8.01 6.90
N TYR A 17 2.96 8.99 7.60
CA TYR A 17 2.68 9.25 9.01
C TYR A 17 2.57 10.73 9.31
N ARG A 18 1.97 11.05 10.46
CA ARG A 18 2.08 12.36 11.09
C ARG A 18 2.29 12.18 12.59
N LEU A 19 3.01 13.12 13.21
CA LEU A 19 3.37 13.04 14.62
C LEU A 19 2.29 13.58 15.56
N ILE A 20 1.50 14.54 15.07
CA ILE A 20 0.42 15.18 15.82
C ILE A 20 -0.86 15.16 14.98
N ALA A 21 -1.99 15.06 15.67
CA ALA A 21 -3.31 15.09 15.05
C ALA A 21 -3.47 16.36 14.19
N GLY A 22 -3.91 16.19 12.94
CA GLY A 22 -4.10 17.30 12.00
C GLY A 22 -2.83 17.89 11.37
N ALA A 23 -1.63 17.40 11.70
CA ALA A 23 -0.43 17.77 10.94
C ALA A 23 -0.43 17.17 9.52
N GLN A 24 0.45 17.71 8.68
CA GLN A 24 0.69 17.19 7.33
C GLN A 24 1.27 15.78 7.37
N TRP A 25 0.83 14.96 6.41
CA TRP A 25 1.37 13.63 6.18
C TRP A 25 2.79 13.69 5.63
N GLN A 26 3.66 12.81 6.14
CA GLN A 26 5.06 12.68 5.76
C GLN A 26 5.35 11.23 5.33
N PRO A 27 6.20 10.99 4.32
CA PRO A 27 6.59 9.64 3.94
C PRO A 27 7.26 8.89 5.10
N LYS A 28 6.90 7.62 5.33
CA LYS A 28 7.62 6.79 6.31
C LYS A 28 8.98 6.36 5.74
N ALA A 29 9.99 6.27 6.61
CA ALA A 29 11.32 5.78 6.25
C ALA A 29 11.35 4.30 5.79
N ILE A 30 10.33 3.50 6.17
CA ILE A 30 10.19 2.12 5.68
C ILE A 30 9.92 2.09 4.17
N GLY A 31 9.37 3.17 3.59
CA GLY A 31 9.04 3.26 2.17
C GLY A 31 7.81 2.42 1.84
N TRP A 32 8.04 1.37 1.03
CA TRP A 32 7.00 0.49 0.50
C TRP A 32 7.05 -0.87 1.18
N THR A 33 5.90 -1.49 1.42
CA THR A 33 5.83 -2.84 1.97
C THR A 33 4.89 -3.75 1.18
N ASN A 34 5.08 -5.06 1.26
CA ASN A 34 4.04 -6.01 0.85
C ASN A 34 2.88 -6.01 1.87
N LEU A 35 1.86 -6.86 1.64
CA LEU A 35 0.71 -7.03 2.54
C LEU A 35 1.11 -7.47 3.96
N VAL A 36 2.19 -8.26 4.09
CA VAL A 36 2.70 -8.80 5.37
C VAL A 36 3.46 -7.73 6.16
N GLY A 37 3.90 -6.65 5.51
CA GLY A 37 4.69 -5.57 6.10
C GLY A 37 6.19 -5.68 5.85
N ASP A 38 6.64 -6.65 5.05
CA ASP A 38 8.04 -6.73 4.64
C ASP A 38 8.36 -5.59 3.68
N LYS A 39 9.51 -4.96 3.88
CA LYS A 39 9.97 -3.88 3.01
C LYS A 39 10.22 -4.41 1.60
N VAL A 40 9.68 -3.71 0.62
CA VAL A 40 9.89 -3.97 -0.81
C VAL A 40 10.43 -2.72 -1.51
N LEU A 41 10.86 -2.90 -2.77
CA LEU A 41 11.23 -1.78 -3.63
C LEU A 41 10.01 -0.91 -3.93
N SER A 42 10.25 0.38 -4.15
CA SER A 42 9.18 1.29 -4.56
C SER A 42 8.63 0.97 -5.94
N LYS A 43 7.40 1.43 -6.25
CA LYS A 43 6.83 1.32 -7.61
C LYS A 43 7.69 1.95 -8.71
N ASN A 44 8.54 2.92 -8.36
CA ASN A 44 9.44 3.61 -9.29
C ASN A 44 10.78 2.87 -9.44
N GLU A 45 11.13 2.03 -8.47
CA GLU A 45 12.27 1.12 -8.57
C GLU A 45 11.82 -0.13 -9.33
N ARG A 46 12.68 -0.63 -10.22
CA ARG A 46 12.33 -1.75 -11.10
C ARG A 46 12.17 -3.03 -10.27
N ILE A 47 10.92 -3.41 -9.98
CA ILE A 47 10.59 -4.73 -9.47
C ILE A 47 10.66 -5.69 -10.66
N GLU A 48 11.63 -6.61 -10.63
CA GLU A 48 11.74 -7.63 -11.67
C GLU A 48 10.64 -8.68 -11.47
N PRO A 49 9.91 -9.06 -12.55
CA PRO A 49 8.94 -10.13 -12.43
C PRO A 49 9.67 -11.45 -12.13
N PRO A 50 9.03 -12.39 -11.43
CA PRO A 50 9.61 -13.71 -11.19
C PRO A 50 9.99 -14.42 -12.51
N VAL A 51 10.92 -15.37 -12.46
CA VAL A 51 11.38 -16.10 -13.65
C VAL A 51 10.18 -16.74 -14.38
N GLY A 52 10.02 -16.40 -15.66
CA GLY A 52 8.92 -16.88 -16.50
C GLY A 52 7.67 -15.98 -16.49
N TRP A 53 7.67 -14.87 -15.75
CA TRP A 53 6.60 -13.88 -15.73
C TRP A 53 6.97 -12.60 -16.48
N ILE A 54 5.95 -11.92 -17.00
CA ILE A 54 6.05 -10.59 -17.58
C ILE A 54 5.04 -9.68 -16.90
N TRP A 55 5.39 -8.41 -16.72
CA TRP A 55 4.42 -7.41 -16.34
C TRP A 55 3.50 -7.14 -17.54
N GLU A 56 2.19 -7.27 -17.34
CA GLU A 56 1.18 -6.92 -18.35
C GLU A 56 0.75 -5.45 -18.23
N ASP A 57 0.75 -4.88 -17.02
CA ASP A 57 0.24 -3.55 -16.69
C ASP A 57 1.25 -2.73 -15.86
N GLU A 58 1.09 -1.41 -15.86
CA GLU A 58 1.82 -0.50 -14.96
C GLU A 58 1.19 -0.47 -13.56
N TRP A 59 1.96 0.00 -12.58
CA TRP A 59 1.45 0.22 -11.22
C TRP A 59 0.30 1.23 -11.20
N THR A 60 -0.83 0.81 -10.64
CA THR A 60 -2.02 1.64 -10.44
C THR A 60 -2.38 1.68 -8.97
N ILE A 61 -3.04 2.76 -8.55
CA ILE A 61 -3.59 2.88 -7.20
C ILE A 61 -4.90 2.11 -7.15
N ASP A 62 -5.05 1.24 -6.16
CA ASP A 62 -6.29 0.47 -5.99
C ASP A 62 -7.36 1.27 -5.24
N THR A 63 -8.22 1.96 -5.98
CA THR A 63 -9.38 2.69 -5.44
C THR A 63 -10.65 1.83 -5.33
N ASN A 64 -10.60 0.54 -5.69
CA ASN A 64 -11.75 -0.36 -5.61
C ASN A 64 -11.96 -0.95 -4.20
N ARG A 65 -11.06 -0.64 -3.26
CA ARG A 65 -11.11 -1.07 -1.86
C ARG A 65 -11.77 -0.04 -0.95
N ALA A 66 -11.86 -0.37 0.34
CA ALA A 66 -12.30 0.56 1.38
C ALA A 66 -11.21 1.61 1.67
N VAL A 67 -11.02 2.51 0.72
CA VAL A 67 -10.07 3.63 0.74
C VAL A 67 -10.78 4.94 0.42
N ASP A 68 -10.09 6.06 0.59
CA ASP A 68 -10.56 7.36 0.09
C ASP A 68 -10.35 7.53 -1.42
N GLU A 69 -10.69 8.71 -1.95
CA GLU A 69 -10.55 9.05 -3.37
C GLU A 69 -9.09 9.05 -3.86
N GLU A 70 -8.13 9.22 -2.96
CA GLU A 70 -6.69 9.19 -3.26
C GLU A 70 -6.07 7.78 -3.08
N GLY A 71 -6.86 6.79 -2.63
CA GLY A 71 -6.45 5.41 -2.39
C GLY A 71 -5.91 5.13 -0.97
N PHE A 72 -6.03 6.08 -0.04
CA PHE A 72 -5.54 5.92 1.32
C PHE A 72 -6.55 5.25 2.25
N GLU A 73 -6.03 4.38 3.10
CA GLU A 73 -6.68 3.89 4.31
C GLU A 73 -5.88 4.33 5.55
N TYR A 74 -6.58 4.52 6.67
CA TYR A 74 -6.04 5.23 7.83
C TYR A 74 -6.13 4.42 9.11
N CYS A 75 -5.13 4.56 9.98
CA CYS A 75 -5.17 3.99 11.32
C CYS A 75 -4.44 4.87 12.36
N VAL A 76 -4.73 4.62 13.63
CA VAL A 76 -3.99 5.23 14.75
C VAL A 76 -2.66 4.51 14.95
N ASN A 77 -2.67 3.17 14.93
CA ASN A 77 -1.51 2.33 15.10
C ASN A 77 -1.52 1.19 14.09
N GLN A 78 -0.43 1.04 13.33
CA GLN A 78 -0.27 0.03 12.28
C GLN A 78 -0.30 -1.40 12.83
N THR A 79 0.09 -1.63 14.09
CA THR A 79 0.12 -2.98 14.69
C THR A 79 -1.26 -3.50 15.07
N LEU A 80 -2.27 -2.62 15.15
CA LEU A 80 -3.64 -3.01 15.52
C LEU A 80 -4.50 -3.41 14.30
N SER A 81 -3.95 -3.34 13.08
CA SER A 81 -4.58 -3.74 11.82
C SER A 81 -5.99 -3.20 11.53
N SER A 82 -6.45 -2.16 12.23
CA SER A 82 -7.74 -1.52 11.99
C SER A 82 -7.55 -0.31 11.06
N TRP A 83 -7.73 -0.53 9.77
CA TRP A 83 -7.66 0.50 8.73
C TRP A 83 -9.07 0.95 8.31
N CYS A 84 -9.24 2.25 8.08
CA CYS A 84 -10.53 2.85 7.72
C CYS A 84 -10.42 3.70 6.45
N PRO A 85 -11.46 3.76 5.60
CA PRO A 85 -11.46 4.58 4.37
C PRO A 85 -11.52 6.09 4.62
N VAL A 86 -11.93 6.53 5.81
CA VAL A 86 -12.22 7.94 6.09
C VAL A 86 -11.15 8.53 7.01
N GLU A 87 -10.51 9.60 6.57
CA GLU A 87 -9.57 10.34 7.43
C GLU A 87 -10.27 10.91 8.66
N LYS A 88 -9.62 10.78 9.81
CA LYS A 88 -9.98 11.46 11.06
C LYS A 88 -8.75 12.15 11.60
N LEU A 89 -8.94 13.27 12.30
CA LEU A 89 -7.84 14.09 12.83
C LEU A 89 -6.89 13.32 13.75
N PHE A 90 -7.38 12.30 14.46
CA PHE A 90 -6.59 11.49 15.37
C PHE A 90 -5.81 10.34 14.70
N HIS A 91 -6.00 10.08 13.40
CA HIS A 91 -5.17 9.09 12.71
C HIS A 91 -3.73 9.57 12.63
N LEU A 92 -2.78 8.65 12.79
CA LEU A 92 -1.34 8.96 12.78
C LEU A 92 -0.61 8.24 11.64
N ASN A 93 -1.28 7.29 10.99
CA ASN A 93 -0.74 6.50 9.90
C ASN A 93 -1.77 6.43 8.77
N ARG A 94 -1.29 6.49 7.54
CA ARG A 94 -2.07 6.12 6.34
C ARG A 94 -1.22 5.27 5.41
N ARG A 95 -1.86 4.39 4.66
CA ARG A 95 -1.20 3.64 3.59
C ARG A 95 -2.07 3.58 2.35
N ARG A 96 -1.47 3.38 1.20
CA ARG A 96 -2.15 3.22 -0.09
C ARG A 96 -1.53 2.07 -0.84
N ARG A 97 -2.38 1.23 -1.43
CA ARG A 97 -2.00 0.14 -2.32
C ARG A 97 -1.70 0.68 -3.72
#